data_AF-A0A1B1Y203-F1
#
_entry.id   AF-A0A1B1Y203-F1
#
_cell.length_a   1.000
_cell.length_b   1.000
_cell.length_c   1.000
_cell.angle_alpha   90.00
_cell.angle_beta   90.00
_cell.angle_gamma   90.00
#
_symmetry.space_group_name_H-M   'P 1'
#
loop_
_entity.id
_entity.type
_entity.pdbx_description
1 polymer ?
#
loop_
_entity_poly.entity_id
_entity_poly.type
_entity_poly.pdbx_seq_one_letter_code
_entity_poly.pdbx_strand_id
1 'polypeptide(L)'
;MSCSNDSESDISETPNNNETPNDNNGDGENNGDGENKITFTSDILPIINNNCNNCHLSGGGQTNYTIYNNAKNNASTIQNRINRTQGSSGFMPQSGTKLSSSDLAKFDQWITDGKLE
;
A
#
# COMPACT_ATOMS: atom_id res chain seq x y z
N MET A 1 -2.68 -48.68 -38.59
CA MET A 1 -1.21 -48.54 -38.47
C MET A 1 -0.90 -48.01 -37.07
N SER A 2 0.06 -48.63 -36.40
CA SER A 2 0.86 -48.14 -35.26
C SER A 2 1.34 -46.69 -35.50
N CYS A 3 1.73 -45.86 -34.54
CA CYS A 3 2.54 -46.09 -33.34
C CYS A 3 2.48 -44.86 -32.41
N SER A 4 2.68 -45.11 -31.12
CA SER A 4 3.01 -44.15 -30.06
C SER A 4 4.24 -43.30 -30.42
N ASN A 5 4.30 -42.07 -29.92
CA ASN A 5 5.55 -41.34 -29.77
C ASN A 5 5.57 -40.60 -28.43
N ASP A 6 6.15 -41.27 -27.44
CA ASP A 6 6.92 -40.62 -26.37
C ASP A 6 8.25 -40.15 -26.98
N SER A 7 8.73 -38.98 -26.59
CA SER A 7 10.13 -38.60 -26.77
C SER A 7 10.54 -37.74 -25.59
N GLU A 8 11.19 -38.40 -24.66
CA GLU A 8 12.02 -37.79 -23.64
C GLU A 8 13.34 -37.34 -24.28
N SER A 9 13.85 -36.20 -23.86
CA SER A 9 15.25 -35.83 -24.06
C SER A 9 15.70 -35.03 -22.84
N ASP A 10 15.98 -35.78 -21.79
CA ASP A 10 17.27 -35.91 -21.09
C ASP A 10 18.34 -34.80 -21.21
N ILE A 11 19.07 -34.66 -20.08
CA ILE A 11 20.40 -34.04 -19.86
C ILE A 11 20.38 -32.52 -19.56
N SER A 12 21.03 -31.96 -18.54
CA SER A 12 21.65 -32.37 -17.26
C SER A 12 22.26 -31.09 -16.67
N GLU A 13 22.32 -30.97 -15.34
CA GLU A 13 23.30 -30.22 -14.52
C GLU A 13 23.72 -28.78 -14.88
N THR A 14 23.61 -27.91 -13.87
CA THR A 14 24.10 -26.53 -13.83
C THR A 14 25.64 -26.45 -13.88
N PRO A 15 26.19 -25.29 -14.29
CA PRO A 15 26.95 -24.53 -13.30
C PRO A 15 26.75 -23.00 -13.35
N ASN A 16 26.69 -22.46 -12.13
CA ASN A 16 27.08 -21.17 -11.58
C ASN A 16 27.61 -20.00 -12.47
N ASN A 17 27.24 -18.80 -11.98
CA ASN A 17 27.86 -17.47 -11.90
C ASN A 17 28.08 -16.51 -13.09
N ASN A 18 27.50 -15.32 -12.86
CA ASN A 18 27.95 -13.97 -13.22
C ASN A 18 27.85 -13.56 -14.70
N GLU A 19 26.75 -12.88 -15.03
CA GLU A 19 26.76 -11.51 -15.56
C GLU A 19 25.31 -11.02 -15.66
N THR A 20 25.01 -9.86 -15.06
CA THR A 20 23.73 -9.16 -15.28
C THR A 20 23.76 -8.45 -16.62
N PRO A 21 22.71 -8.64 -17.44
CA PRO A 21 22.11 -7.49 -18.10
C PRO A 21 20.79 -7.13 -17.41
N ASN A 22 20.75 -5.90 -16.92
CA ASN A 22 19.57 -5.20 -16.44
C ASN A 22 18.54 -5.07 -17.57
N ASP A 23 17.45 -5.84 -17.46
CA ASP A 23 16.23 -5.62 -18.22
C ASP A 23 15.11 -5.24 -17.24
N ASN A 24 14.74 -3.96 -17.25
CA ASN A 24 13.59 -3.43 -16.54
C ASN A 24 12.33 -3.80 -17.31
N ASN A 25 11.60 -4.80 -16.81
CA ASN A 25 10.19 -4.96 -17.14
C ASN A 25 9.47 -5.47 -15.89
N GLY A 26 8.34 -4.84 -15.58
CA GLY A 26 7.74 -4.90 -14.27
C GLY A 26 6.98 -6.19 -13.99
N ASP A 27 7.39 -6.84 -12.91
CA ASP A 27 6.64 -7.85 -12.18
C ASP A 27 6.83 -7.56 -10.69
N GLY A 28 5.89 -6.81 -10.12
CA GLY A 28 5.87 -6.51 -8.68
C GLY A 28 5.31 -7.67 -7.86
N GLU A 29 5.75 -8.90 -8.11
CA GLU A 29 5.49 -10.03 -7.22
C GLU A 29 6.54 -10.03 -6.11
N ASN A 30 6.29 -9.25 -5.06
CA ASN A 30 7.07 -9.36 -3.82
C ASN A 30 6.60 -10.58 -3.02
N ASN A 31 7.11 -11.75 -3.40
CA ASN A 31 7.31 -12.84 -2.44
C ASN A 31 8.67 -12.63 -1.78
N GLY A 32 8.70 -11.77 -0.77
CA GLY A 32 9.84 -11.59 0.12
C GLY A 32 9.37 -11.72 1.55
N ASP A 33 9.96 -12.64 2.31
CA ASP A 33 9.88 -12.68 3.78
C ASP A 33 10.77 -11.58 4.39
N GLY A 34 10.60 -10.35 3.88
CA GLY A 34 10.96 -9.14 4.58
C GLY A 34 9.65 -8.39 4.77
N GLU A 35 9.10 -8.41 5.98
CA GLU A 35 7.90 -7.62 6.31
C GLU A 35 8.20 -6.15 6.05
N ASN A 36 7.86 -5.66 4.85
CA ASN A 36 7.97 -4.26 4.51
C ASN A 36 6.79 -3.55 5.19
N LYS A 37 6.96 -3.30 6.49
CA LYS A 37 5.92 -2.75 7.36
C LYS A 37 5.52 -1.37 6.86
N ILE A 38 4.24 -1.07 6.93
CA ILE A 38 3.72 0.23 6.52
C ILE A 38 4.07 1.25 7.59
N THR A 39 4.70 2.36 7.19
CA THR A 39 5.07 3.43 8.12
C THR A 39 4.31 4.71 7.84
N PHE A 40 4.19 5.56 8.86
CA PHE A 40 3.49 6.81 8.72
C PHE A 40 4.20 7.71 7.69
N THR A 41 5.51 7.85 7.81
CA THR A 41 6.29 8.80 7.01
C THR A 41 6.40 8.39 5.55
N SER A 42 6.56 7.11 5.27
CA SER A 42 6.74 6.60 3.90
C SER A 42 5.41 6.43 3.16
N ASP A 43 4.39 5.88 3.84
CA ASP A 43 3.19 5.41 3.16
C ASP A 43 1.94 6.24 3.44
N ILE A 44 1.72 6.63 4.71
CA ILE A 44 0.48 7.29 5.12
C ILE A 44 0.54 8.79 4.89
N LEU A 45 1.68 9.43 5.17
CA LEU A 45 1.87 10.86 5.04
C LEU A 45 1.64 11.37 3.60
N PRO A 46 2.13 10.71 2.53
CA PRO A 46 1.79 11.09 1.17
C PRO A 46 0.28 11.03 0.89
N ILE A 47 -0.42 10.02 1.40
CA ILE A 47 -1.87 9.88 1.22
C ILE A 47 -2.60 11.02 1.92
N ILE A 48 -2.20 11.37 3.15
CA ILE A 48 -2.77 12.49 3.90
C ILE A 48 -2.52 13.82 3.19
N ASN A 49 -1.29 14.06 2.71
CA ASN A 49 -0.94 15.29 2.01
C ASN A 49 -1.78 15.48 0.74
N ASN A 50 -2.03 14.40 0.00
CA ASN A 50 -2.75 14.46 -1.26
C ASN A 50 -4.27 14.55 -1.08
N ASN A 51 -4.84 13.90 -0.06
CA ASN A 51 -6.29 13.72 0.06
C ASN A 51 -6.94 14.50 1.21
N CYS A 52 -6.19 14.88 2.24
CA CYS A 52 -6.75 15.41 3.49
C CYS A 52 -6.38 16.88 3.74
N ASN A 53 -5.25 17.34 3.17
CA ASN A 53 -4.64 18.62 3.52
C ASN A 53 -5.50 19.86 3.17
N ASN A 54 -6.50 19.73 2.29
CA ASN A 54 -7.40 20.84 1.96
C ASN A 54 -8.25 21.31 3.16
N CYS A 55 -8.57 20.41 4.10
CA CYS A 55 -9.33 20.75 5.31
C CYS A 55 -8.54 20.45 6.60
N HIS A 56 -7.61 19.50 6.57
CA HIS A 56 -6.78 19.09 7.70
C HIS A 56 -5.36 19.67 7.64
N LEU A 57 -5.26 20.95 7.26
CA LEU A 57 -3.99 21.68 7.18
C LEU A 57 -3.47 22.13 8.55
N SER A 58 -2.17 22.41 8.58
CA SER A 58 -1.53 23.08 9.73
C SER A 58 -2.11 24.47 9.95
N GLY A 59 -2.47 24.80 11.20
CA GLY A 59 -3.08 26.09 11.55
C GLY A 59 -4.55 26.24 11.15
N GLY A 60 -5.18 25.18 10.60
CA GLY A 60 -6.61 25.16 10.33
C GLY A 60 -7.45 24.91 11.59
N GLY A 61 -8.78 25.02 11.45
CA GLY A 61 -9.74 24.71 12.53
C GLY A 61 -9.97 23.21 12.76
N GLN A 62 -9.31 22.34 11.99
CA GLN A 62 -9.40 20.89 12.10
C GLN A 62 -8.06 20.30 12.56
N THR A 63 -8.09 19.08 13.07
CA THR A 63 -6.86 18.37 13.47
C THR A 63 -5.95 18.18 12.26
N ASN A 64 -4.69 18.62 12.38
CA ASN A 64 -3.68 18.38 11.37
C ASN A 64 -3.18 16.93 11.46
N TYR A 65 -3.47 16.11 10.44
CA TYR A 65 -3.03 14.72 10.38
C TYR A 65 -1.66 14.51 9.73
N THR A 66 -0.99 15.56 9.24
CA THR A 66 0.42 15.44 8.79
C THR A 66 1.39 15.23 9.96
N ILE A 67 0.91 15.41 11.19
CA ILE A 67 1.65 15.15 12.42
C ILE A 67 1.37 13.71 12.86
N TYR A 68 2.41 12.88 12.96
CA TYR A 68 2.32 11.47 13.33
C TYR A 68 1.45 11.23 14.57
N ASN A 69 1.70 11.95 15.67
CA ASN A 69 0.94 11.78 16.91
C ASN A 69 -0.56 12.06 16.73
N ASN A 70 -0.92 13.05 15.93
CA ASN A 70 -2.32 13.36 15.65
C ASN A 70 -2.98 12.25 14.82
N ALA A 71 -2.31 11.76 13.78
CA ALA A 71 -2.79 10.64 12.98
C ALA A 71 -2.92 9.36 13.81
N LYS A 72 -1.89 9.02 14.60
CA LYS A 72 -1.84 7.83 15.47
C LYS A 72 -2.97 7.80 16.49
N ASN A 73 -3.21 8.93 17.15
CA ASN A 73 -4.23 9.06 18.18
C ASN A 73 -5.65 9.03 17.60
N ASN A 74 -5.81 9.41 16.32
CA ASN A 74 -7.09 9.43 15.63
C ASN A 74 -7.25 8.33 14.58
N ALA A 75 -6.34 7.35 14.51
CA ALA A 75 -6.27 6.39 13.41
C ALA A 75 -7.59 5.63 13.21
N SER A 76 -8.23 5.16 14.28
CA SER A 76 -9.54 4.48 14.21
C SER A 76 -10.67 5.41 13.75
N THR A 77 -10.62 6.69 14.13
CA THR A 77 -11.58 7.69 13.64
C THR A 77 -11.35 7.96 12.16
N ILE A 78 -10.10 8.15 11.72
CA ILE A 78 -9.74 8.34 10.32
C ILE A 78 -10.25 7.13 9.51
N GLN A 79 -9.90 5.91 9.91
CA GLN A 79 -10.34 4.66 9.28
C GLN A 79 -11.86 4.57 9.15
N ASN A 80 -12.61 4.92 10.20
CA ASN A 80 -14.07 4.92 10.15
C ASN A 80 -14.64 5.96 9.17
N ARG A 81 -13.99 7.12 9.04
CA ARG A 81 -14.46 8.23 8.19
C ARG A 81 -14.15 7.98 6.71
N ILE A 82 -12.96 7.46 6.39
CA ILE A 82 -12.55 7.16 5.01
C ILE A 82 -13.25 5.92 4.41
N ASN A 83 -13.69 4.99 5.27
CA ASN A 83 -14.40 3.79 4.83
C ASN A 83 -15.90 4.00 4.58
N ARG A 84 -16.48 5.13 4.99
CA ARG A 84 -17.89 5.44 4.75
C ARG A 84 -18.25 5.45 3.27
N THR A 85 -19.54 5.33 3.00
CA THR A 85 -20.10 5.52 1.65
C THR A 85 -19.87 6.97 1.22
N GLN A 86 -19.39 7.18 -0.01
CA GLN A 86 -19.15 8.51 -0.55
C GLN A 86 -20.45 9.36 -0.50
N GLY A 87 -20.33 10.60 -0.06
CA GLY A 87 -21.46 11.53 0.09
C GLY A 87 -22.35 11.27 1.30
N SER A 88 -22.10 10.23 2.10
CA SER A 88 -22.82 10.02 3.36
C SER A 88 -22.34 10.97 4.46
N SER A 89 -23.19 11.19 5.47
CA SER A 89 -22.84 12.06 6.61
C SER A 89 -21.58 11.57 7.32
N GLY A 90 -20.60 12.47 7.46
CA GLY A 90 -19.30 12.19 8.08
C GLY A 90 -18.37 11.34 7.23
N PHE A 91 -18.62 11.18 5.92
CA PHE A 91 -17.64 10.68 4.97
C PHE A 91 -16.48 11.67 4.81
N MET A 92 -15.26 11.15 4.74
CA MET A 92 -14.06 11.92 4.43
C MET A 92 -13.29 11.27 3.28
N PRO A 93 -12.73 12.03 2.33
CA PRO A 93 -12.70 13.50 2.27
C PRO A 93 -14.07 14.12 1.92
N GLN A 94 -14.54 15.12 2.68
CA GLN A 94 -15.91 15.66 2.57
C GLN A 94 -16.23 16.26 1.19
N SER A 95 -15.25 16.92 0.56
CA SER A 95 -15.38 17.53 -0.76
C SER A 95 -14.65 16.75 -1.85
N GLY A 96 -14.29 15.48 -1.59
CA GLY A 96 -13.48 14.66 -2.48
C GLY A 96 -14.15 13.34 -2.85
N THR A 97 -13.44 12.56 -3.66
CA THR A 97 -13.79 11.17 -3.93
C THR A 97 -13.24 10.27 -2.83
N LYS A 98 -13.82 9.07 -2.70
CA LYS A 98 -13.30 8.04 -1.82
C LYS A 98 -11.87 7.68 -2.24
N LEU A 99 -11.04 7.39 -1.23
CA LEU A 99 -9.68 6.89 -1.42
C LEU A 99 -9.72 5.59 -2.24
N SER A 100 -8.62 5.33 -2.95
CA SER A 100 -8.46 4.06 -3.66
C SER A 100 -8.46 2.89 -2.68
N SER A 101 -8.82 1.70 -3.15
CA SER A 101 -8.76 0.47 -2.33
C SER A 101 -7.34 0.21 -1.80
N SER A 102 -6.31 0.56 -2.57
CA SER A 102 -4.91 0.43 -2.16
C SER A 102 -4.57 1.38 -1.00
N ASP A 103 -5.01 2.64 -1.06
CA ASP A 103 -4.75 3.61 0.02
C ASP A 103 -5.49 3.22 1.31
N LEU A 104 -6.72 2.74 1.19
CA LEU A 104 -7.48 2.21 2.32
C LEU A 104 -6.77 1.01 2.96
N ALA A 105 -6.28 0.07 2.14
CA ALA A 105 -5.53 -1.09 2.62
C ALA A 105 -4.24 -0.69 3.35
N LYS A 106 -3.53 0.36 2.90
CA LYS A 106 -2.36 0.90 3.60
C LYS A 106 -2.72 1.45 4.98
N PHE A 107 -3.84 2.16 5.11
CA PHE A 107 -4.32 2.62 6.41
C PHE A 107 -4.66 1.46 7.35
N ASP A 108 -5.32 0.42 6.84
CA ASP A 108 -5.68 -0.77 7.62
C ASP A 108 -4.43 -1.55 8.06
N GLN A 109 -3.46 -1.73 7.16
CA GLN A 109 -2.19 -2.39 7.46
C GLN A 109 -1.36 -1.57 8.45
N TRP A 110 -1.26 -0.25 8.30
CA TRP A 110 -0.55 0.61 9.24
C TRP A 110 -1.12 0.53 10.66
N ILE A 111 -2.45 0.47 10.80
CA ILE A 111 -3.10 0.28 12.10
C ILE A 111 -2.76 -1.09 12.69
N THR A 112 -2.76 -2.13 11.85
CA THR A 112 -2.45 -3.52 12.22
C THR A 112 -0.99 -3.71 12.63
N ASP A 113 -0.07 -3.02 11.93
CA ASP A 113 1.38 -3.01 12.21
C ASP A 113 1.75 -2.25 13.49
N GLY A 114 0.76 -1.65 14.17
CA GLY A 114 0.98 -0.93 15.42
C GLY A 114 1.22 0.57 15.24
N LYS A 115 0.86 1.13 14.09
CA LYS A 115 0.97 2.57 13.75
C LYS A 115 2.41 3.05 13.79
N LEU A 116 3.27 2.40 13.01
CA LEU A 116 4.70 2.71 12.93
C LEU A 116 4.93 4.10 12.33
N GLU A 117 5.98 4.79 12.77
CA GLU A 117 6.31 6.13 12.28
C GLU A 117 7.14 6.12 11.00
#